data_AF-A0AAD6DVH3-F1
#
_entry.id   AF-A0AAD6DVH3-F1
#
_cell.length_a   1.000
_cell.length_b   1.000
_cell.length_c   1.000
_cell.angle_alpha   90.00
_cell.angle_beta   90.00
_cell.angle_gamma   90.00
#
_symmetry.space_group_name_H-M   'P 1'
#
loop_
_entity.id
_entity.type
_entity.pdbx_description
1 polymer ?
#
loop_
_entity_poly.entity_id
_entity_poly.type
_entity_poly.pdbx_seq_one_letter_code
_entity_poly.pdbx_strand_id
1 'polypeptide(L)'
;MLVDGLDFKELHEMVNEYGGNGYGFQMCPTPLFTEIIHVNHLRNQMQKRSDTDTSDLQRAAREILHRVYEFSAAAWTESNEFLTEESQLIAETYRSAVAVYCMSSLASAGALPPDPLLRSNCEMEGRILYGLLAKSMSRRSAGYIFWPLLILGVQAIDGDNAMRHFVRKHAASMSACTGTYSPLAAKEVLEKYWASSKAGWDSCFETPQMFTTVLTVNRGQLPRRKS
;
A
#
# COMPACT_ATOMS: atom_id res chain seq x y z
N MET A 1 -9.25 10.92 18.07
CA MET A 1 -9.05 12.39 18.11
C MET A 1 -7.58 12.65 17.93
N LEU A 2 -7.18 13.25 16.79
CA LEU A 2 -5.91 13.97 16.48
C LEU A 2 -5.50 13.91 14.98
N VAL A 3 -6.42 13.69 14.03
CA VAL A 3 -6.08 13.80 12.58
C VAL A 3 -7.21 14.47 11.76
N ASP A 4 -8.08 15.26 12.40
CA ASP A 4 -9.17 15.96 11.70
C ASP A 4 -8.82 17.42 11.34
N GLY A 5 -7.56 17.83 11.48
CA GLY A 5 -7.16 19.24 11.32
C GLY A 5 -5.77 19.51 10.74
N LEU A 6 -5.09 18.50 10.20
CA LEU A 6 -3.86 18.75 9.43
C LEU A 6 -4.25 18.91 7.96
N ASP A 7 -3.93 20.06 7.38
CA ASP A 7 -4.05 20.24 5.93
C ASP A 7 -3.14 19.22 5.21
N PHE A 8 -3.59 18.74 4.06
CA PHE A 8 -2.84 17.76 3.26
C PHE A 8 -1.43 18.28 2.94
N LYS A 9 -1.34 19.59 2.72
CA LYS A 9 -0.09 20.30 2.48
C LYS A 9 0.82 20.29 3.70
N GLU A 10 0.29 20.54 4.89
CA GLU A 10 1.04 20.51 6.15
C GLU A 10 1.55 19.09 6.47
N LEU A 11 0.75 18.06 6.18
CA LEU A 11 1.16 16.67 6.36
C LEU A 11 2.26 16.27 5.37
N HIS A 12 2.19 16.75 4.13
CA HIS A 12 3.24 16.58 3.13
C HIS A 12 4.53 17.31 3.52
N GLU A 13 4.43 18.56 4.00
CA GLU A 13 5.56 19.34 4.50
C GLU A 13 6.21 18.65 5.70
N MET A 14 5.43 18.14 6.65
CA MET A 14 5.93 17.38 7.79
C MET A 14 6.66 16.08 7.38
N VAL A 15 6.13 15.33 6.42
CA VAL A 15 6.81 14.12 5.92
C VAL A 15 8.14 14.48 5.26
N ASN A 16 8.19 15.58 4.50
CA ASN A 16 9.42 16.02 3.86
C ASN A 16 10.45 16.57 4.86
N GLU A 17 10.01 17.31 5.87
CA GLU A 17 10.87 17.96 6.88
C GLU A 17 11.39 16.97 7.92
N TYR A 18 10.53 16.07 8.42
CA TYR A 18 10.85 15.16 9.53
C TYR A 18 11.08 13.72 9.10
N GLY A 19 10.74 13.35 7.85
CA GLY A 19 10.87 11.97 7.36
C GLY A 19 12.31 11.46 7.26
N GLY A 20 13.28 12.37 7.16
CA GLY A 20 14.71 12.04 7.22
C GLY A 20 15.25 11.78 8.63
N ASN A 21 14.54 12.21 9.67
CA ASN A 21 14.96 12.05 11.07
C ASN A 21 14.47 10.69 11.61
N GLY A 22 15.42 9.81 11.88
CA GLY A 22 15.24 8.37 12.06
C GLY A 22 14.19 7.94 13.10
N TYR A 23 13.76 6.69 12.92
CA TYR A 23 12.79 5.87 13.67
C TYR A 23 11.33 5.84 13.17
N GLY A 24 10.71 6.95 12.75
CA GLY A 24 9.29 6.93 12.34
C GLY A 24 9.03 6.44 10.90
N PHE A 25 9.89 6.86 9.96
CA PHE A 25 9.72 6.64 8.52
C PHE A 25 10.73 5.67 7.92
N GLN A 26 11.51 4.96 8.75
CA GLN A 26 12.47 3.96 8.26
C GLN A 26 11.81 2.76 7.58
N MET A 27 10.50 2.59 7.73
CA MET A 27 9.77 1.44 7.18
C MET A 27 9.53 1.56 5.67
N CYS A 28 9.23 2.76 5.16
CA CYS A 28 8.87 3.03 3.77
C CYS A 28 9.65 4.26 3.28
N PRO A 29 10.29 4.24 2.09
CA PRO A 29 10.92 5.44 1.54
C PRO A 29 9.95 6.63 1.52
N THR A 30 10.38 7.78 2.03
CA THR A 30 9.52 8.96 2.19
C THR A 30 8.83 9.41 0.90
N PRO A 31 9.47 9.39 -0.30
CA PRO A 31 8.76 9.74 -1.53
C PRO A 31 7.60 8.77 -1.85
N LEU A 32 7.78 7.48 -1.59
CA LEU A 32 6.74 6.48 -1.80
C LEU A 32 5.63 6.59 -0.75
N PHE A 33 5.97 6.91 0.50
CA PHE A 33 4.98 7.17 1.54
C PHE A 33 4.08 8.36 1.17
N THR A 34 4.67 9.43 0.64
CA THR A 34 3.94 10.57 0.10
C THR A 34 2.94 10.15 -0.98
N GLU A 35 3.33 9.26 -1.90
CA GLU A 35 2.39 8.77 -2.91
C GLU A 35 1.26 7.90 -2.33
N ILE A 36 1.51 7.12 -1.27
CA ILE A 36 0.42 6.41 -0.56
C ILE A 36 -0.61 7.41 -0.02
N ILE A 37 -0.16 8.54 0.52
CA ILE A 37 -1.04 9.61 1.01
C ILE A 37 -1.81 10.25 -0.13
N HIS A 38 -1.16 10.56 -1.27
CA HIS A 38 -1.84 11.06 -2.47
C HIS A 38 -2.93 10.08 -2.97
N VAL A 39 -2.64 8.78 -3.03
CA VAL A 39 -3.62 7.75 -3.42
C VAL A 39 -4.83 7.77 -2.48
N ASN A 40 -4.60 7.80 -1.16
CA ASN A 40 -5.67 7.85 -0.17
C ASN A 40 -6.53 9.11 -0.28
N HIS A 41 -5.88 10.26 -0.49
CA HIS A 41 -6.56 11.53 -0.66
C HIS A 41 -7.42 11.53 -1.93
N LEU A 42 -6.87 11.04 -3.05
CA LEU A 42 -7.58 10.93 -4.31
C LEU A 42 -8.78 9.99 -4.21
N ARG A 43 -8.65 8.85 -3.53
CA ARG A 43 -9.78 7.94 -3.24
C ARG A 43 -10.90 8.64 -2.46
N ASN A 44 -10.55 9.42 -1.45
CA ASN A 44 -11.51 10.19 -0.67
C ASN A 44 -12.22 11.28 -1.50
N GLN A 45 -11.49 11.95 -2.40
CA GLN A 45 -12.09 12.92 -3.33
C GLN A 45 -13.07 12.24 -4.29
N MET A 46 -12.71 11.09 -4.85
CA MET A 46 -13.61 10.32 -5.74
C MET A 46 -14.90 9.91 -5.03
N GLN A 47 -14.84 9.53 -3.74
CA GLN A 47 -16.01 9.15 -2.96
C GLN A 47 -16.95 10.31 -2.62
N LYS A 48 -16.39 11.51 -2.39
CA LYS A 48 -17.17 12.69 -1.97
C LYS A 48 -17.80 13.45 -3.13
N ARG A 49 -17.44 13.13 -4.36
CA ARG A 49 -17.84 13.89 -5.53
C ARG A 49 -19.29 13.64 -5.94
N SER A 50 -19.99 14.71 -6.25
CA SER A 50 -21.33 14.72 -6.86
C SER A 50 -21.29 14.78 -8.39
N ASP A 51 -20.20 15.28 -8.96
CA ASP A 51 -20.11 15.69 -10.37
C ASP A 51 -19.49 14.60 -11.25
N THR A 52 -19.95 14.53 -12.51
CA THR A 52 -19.58 13.47 -13.46
C THR A 52 -18.21 13.64 -14.13
N ASP A 53 -17.62 14.85 -14.13
CA ASP A 53 -16.35 15.11 -14.83
C ASP A 53 -15.12 14.75 -14.00
N THR A 54 -14.67 13.50 -14.06
CA THR A 54 -13.51 13.00 -13.30
C THR A 54 -12.15 13.21 -13.98
N SER A 55 -12.07 14.02 -15.05
CA SER A 55 -10.87 14.14 -15.89
C SER A 55 -9.61 14.57 -15.11
N ASP A 56 -9.73 15.59 -14.25
CA ASP A 56 -8.64 16.06 -13.40
C ASP A 56 -8.15 15.02 -12.40
N LEU A 57 -9.08 14.27 -11.79
CA LEU A 57 -8.75 13.22 -10.83
C LEU A 57 -8.09 12.01 -11.50
N GLN A 58 -8.54 11.67 -12.72
CA GLN A 58 -7.90 10.64 -13.53
C GLN A 58 -6.50 11.05 -13.99
N ARG A 59 -6.29 12.34 -14.29
CA ARG A 59 -4.96 12.87 -14.59
C ARG A 59 -4.05 12.79 -13.37
N ALA A 60 -4.52 13.22 -12.19
CA ALA A 60 -3.78 13.08 -10.94
C ALA A 60 -3.44 11.61 -10.62
N ALA A 61 -4.36 10.67 -10.88
CA ALA A 61 -4.11 9.24 -10.70
C ALA A 61 -2.93 8.73 -11.54
N ARG A 62 -2.86 9.14 -12.82
CA ARG A 62 -1.77 8.80 -13.73
C ARG A 62 -0.45 9.45 -13.32
N GLU A 63 -0.49 10.70 -12.85
CA GLU A 63 0.70 11.40 -12.36
C GLU A 63 1.28 10.76 -11.09
N ILE A 64 0.43 10.32 -10.16
CA ILE A 64 0.87 9.53 -8.99
C ILE A 64 1.59 8.27 -9.46
N LEU A 65 0.98 7.49 -10.36
CA LEU A 65 1.58 6.26 -10.87
C LEU A 65 2.91 6.53 -11.59
N HIS A 66 3.00 7.62 -12.35
CA HIS A 66 4.25 8.05 -13.00
C HIS A 66 5.36 8.32 -11.98
N ARG A 67 5.09 9.10 -10.93
CA ARG A 67 6.07 9.40 -9.87
C ARG A 67 6.53 8.15 -9.12
N VAL A 68 5.63 7.17 -8.92
CA VAL A 68 5.99 5.87 -8.34
C VAL A 68 6.97 5.10 -9.24
N TYR A 69 6.79 5.16 -10.56
CA TYR A 69 7.72 4.52 -11.51
C TYR A 69 9.03 5.28 -11.68
N GLU A 70 9.03 6.61 -11.56
CA GLU A 70 10.26 7.43 -11.59
C GLU A 70 11.11 7.32 -10.31
N PHE A 71 10.53 6.84 -9.21
CA PHE A 71 11.28 6.64 -7.97
C PHE A 71 12.46 5.68 -8.18
N SER A 72 13.67 6.18 -7.95
CA SER A 72 14.90 5.41 -7.98
C SER A 72 15.31 4.97 -6.57
N ALA A 73 15.18 3.67 -6.30
CA ALA A 73 15.62 3.07 -5.05
C ALA A 73 17.13 3.29 -4.82
N ALA A 74 17.94 3.11 -5.86
CA ALA A 74 19.39 3.30 -5.82
C ALA A 74 19.76 4.75 -5.44
N ALA A 75 19.19 5.74 -6.15
CA ALA A 75 19.48 7.14 -5.87
C ALA A 75 19.02 7.56 -4.46
N TRP A 76 17.86 7.03 -4.02
CA TRP A 76 17.37 7.29 -2.66
C TRP A 76 18.30 6.68 -1.60
N THR A 77 18.80 5.46 -1.81
CA THR A 77 19.76 4.85 -0.89
C THR A 77 21.13 5.53 -0.89
N GLU A 78 21.65 5.92 -2.06
CA GLU A 78 22.94 6.62 -2.18
C GLU A 78 22.92 8.00 -1.51
N SER A 79 21.74 8.64 -1.46
CA SER A 79 21.57 9.94 -0.81
C SER A 79 21.65 9.89 0.72
N ASN A 80 21.74 8.70 1.34
CA ASN A 80 21.78 8.53 2.79
C ASN A 80 22.83 7.49 3.18
N GLU A 81 23.92 7.96 3.79
CA GLU A 81 25.09 7.15 4.19
C GLU A 81 24.79 6.01 5.19
N PHE A 82 23.62 6.03 5.83
CA PHE A 82 23.18 4.98 6.75
C PHE A 82 22.38 3.86 6.09
N LEU A 83 22.06 3.98 4.80
CA LEU A 83 21.32 2.97 4.05
C LEU A 83 22.26 1.96 3.40
N THR A 84 21.79 0.71 3.33
CA THR A 84 22.57 -0.45 2.87
C THR A 84 21.96 -1.00 1.57
N GLU A 85 22.63 -1.93 0.88
CA GLU A 85 22.04 -2.66 -0.26
C GLU A 85 20.70 -3.33 0.10
N GLU A 86 20.55 -3.81 1.33
CA GLU A 86 19.29 -4.37 1.82
C GLU A 86 18.20 -3.31 1.96
N SER A 87 18.57 -2.05 2.21
CA SER A 87 17.65 -0.91 2.19
C SER A 87 17.18 -0.62 0.76
N GLN A 88 18.02 -0.83 -0.24
CA GLN A 88 17.63 -0.69 -1.65
C GLN A 88 16.60 -1.75 -2.04
N LEU A 89 16.83 -3.02 -1.66
CA LEU A 89 15.88 -4.10 -1.91
C LEU A 89 14.52 -3.83 -1.24
N ILE A 90 14.52 -3.28 -0.02
CA ILE A 90 13.29 -2.86 0.66
C ILE A 90 12.62 -1.72 -0.13
N ALA A 91 13.38 -0.71 -0.56
CA ALA A 91 12.84 0.41 -1.34
C ALA A 91 12.23 -0.06 -2.68
N GLU A 92 12.85 -1.01 -3.38
CA GLU A 92 12.29 -1.64 -4.58
C GLU A 92 11.01 -2.43 -4.27
N THR A 93 11.00 -3.17 -3.15
CA THR A 93 9.81 -3.90 -2.67
C THR A 93 8.66 -2.93 -2.44
N TYR A 94 8.93 -1.79 -1.81
CA TYR A 94 7.93 -0.74 -1.59
C TYR A 94 7.48 -0.08 -2.88
N ARG A 95 8.38 0.21 -3.83
CA ARG A 95 8.00 0.81 -5.12
C ARG A 95 6.98 -0.06 -5.84
N SER A 96 7.25 -1.36 -5.93
CA SER A 96 6.33 -2.31 -6.56
C SER A 96 5.01 -2.45 -5.77
N ALA A 97 5.07 -2.51 -4.44
CA ALA A 97 3.86 -2.52 -3.62
C ALA A 97 3.00 -1.26 -3.78
N VAL A 98 3.60 -0.07 -3.82
CA VAL A 98 2.89 1.19 -4.05
C VAL A 98 2.31 1.25 -5.47
N ALA A 99 3.00 0.73 -6.48
CA ALA A 99 2.46 0.66 -7.85
C ALA A 99 1.20 -0.23 -7.91
N VAL A 100 1.27 -1.43 -7.31
CA VAL A 100 0.12 -2.33 -7.19
C VAL A 100 -1.02 -1.68 -6.41
N TYR A 101 -0.71 -1.03 -5.28
CA TYR A 101 -1.70 -0.33 -4.46
C TYR A 101 -2.39 0.78 -5.26
N CYS A 102 -1.62 1.64 -5.93
CA CYS A 102 -2.10 2.71 -6.77
C CYS A 102 -3.06 2.19 -7.85
N MET A 103 -2.61 1.22 -8.66
CA MET A 103 -3.43 0.64 -9.73
C MET A 103 -4.71 -0.02 -9.21
N SER A 104 -4.61 -0.85 -8.18
CA SER A 104 -5.75 -1.61 -7.65
C SER A 104 -6.77 -0.72 -6.95
N SER A 105 -6.29 0.18 -6.10
CA SER A 105 -7.16 1.00 -5.25
C SER A 105 -7.76 2.16 -6.03
N LEU A 106 -7.04 2.78 -6.96
CA LEU A 106 -7.60 3.85 -7.79
C LEU A 106 -8.51 3.29 -8.89
N ALA A 107 -8.27 2.08 -9.40
CA ALA A 107 -9.24 1.40 -10.27
C ALA A 107 -10.55 1.11 -9.53
N SER A 108 -10.46 0.60 -8.29
CA SER A 108 -11.64 0.35 -7.44
C SER A 108 -12.42 1.63 -7.12
N ALA A 109 -11.72 2.76 -6.95
CA ALA A 109 -12.34 4.06 -6.71
C ALA A 109 -12.85 4.75 -7.99
N GLY A 110 -12.60 4.20 -9.18
CA GLY A 110 -12.95 4.80 -10.47
C GLY A 110 -12.03 5.94 -10.94
N ALA A 111 -10.94 6.22 -10.21
CA ALA A 111 -9.94 7.22 -10.59
C ALA A 111 -9.01 6.72 -11.71
N LEU A 112 -8.85 5.40 -11.85
CA LEU A 112 -8.26 4.79 -13.03
C LEU A 112 -9.36 4.00 -13.75
N PRO A 113 -9.71 4.38 -15.00
CA PRO A 113 -10.76 3.67 -15.73
C PRO A 113 -10.36 2.22 -15.99
N PRO A 114 -11.32 1.28 -16.09
CA PRO A 114 -11.03 -0.11 -16.44
C PRO A 114 -10.32 -0.19 -17.79
N ASP A 115 -9.09 -0.71 -17.76
CA ASP A 115 -8.24 -0.89 -18.94
C ASP A 115 -7.53 -2.26 -18.84
N PRO A 116 -7.68 -3.14 -19.85
CA PRO A 116 -6.95 -4.41 -19.88
C PRO A 116 -5.43 -4.27 -19.72
N LEU A 117 -4.84 -3.19 -20.24
CA LEU A 117 -3.40 -2.94 -20.09
C LEU A 117 -3.06 -2.60 -18.64
N LEU A 118 -3.86 -1.77 -17.98
CA LEU A 118 -3.71 -1.46 -16.55
C LEU A 118 -3.79 -2.72 -15.69
N ARG A 119 -4.74 -3.61 -15.97
CA ARG A 119 -4.86 -4.90 -15.28
C ARG A 119 -3.62 -5.77 -15.49
N SER A 120 -3.17 -5.92 -16.73
CA SER A 120 -1.96 -6.70 -17.06
C SER A 120 -0.72 -6.13 -16.35
N ASN A 121 -0.57 -4.81 -16.32
CA ASN A 121 0.52 -4.15 -15.60
C ASN A 121 0.45 -4.40 -14.10
N CYS A 122 -0.75 -4.36 -13.51
CA CYS A 122 -0.96 -4.66 -12.10
C CYS A 122 -0.61 -6.11 -11.75
N GLU A 123 -0.99 -7.07 -12.59
CA GLU A 123 -0.62 -8.48 -12.41
C GLU A 123 0.89 -8.71 -12.57
N MET A 124 1.52 -8.03 -13.53
CA MET A 124 2.97 -8.07 -13.72
C MET A 124 3.72 -7.51 -12.50
N GLU A 125 3.32 -6.34 -12.01
CA GLU A 125 3.87 -5.75 -10.80
C GLU A 125 3.63 -6.65 -9.57
N GLY A 126 2.46 -7.32 -9.47
CA GLY A 126 2.23 -8.32 -8.43
C GLY A 126 3.24 -9.47 -8.45
N ARG A 127 3.63 -9.96 -9.63
CA ARG A 127 4.68 -10.99 -9.79
C ARG A 127 6.07 -10.45 -9.43
N ILE A 128 6.38 -9.21 -9.80
CA ILE A 128 7.63 -8.54 -9.42
C ILE A 128 7.71 -8.41 -7.90
N LEU A 129 6.64 -7.90 -7.27
CA LEU A 129 6.52 -7.76 -5.82
C LEU A 129 6.72 -9.10 -5.11
N TYR A 130 6.13 -10.18 -5.61
CA TYR A 130 6.33 -11.52 -5.07
C TYR A 130 7.81 -11.93 -5.07
N GLY A 131 8.50 -11.74 -6.19
CA GLY A 131 9.93 -12.04 -6.32
C GLY A 131 10.80 -11.20 -5.38
N LEU A 132 10.49 -9.90 -5.23
CA LEU A 132 11.17 -9.00 -4.31
C LEU A 132 10.96 -9.40 -2.85
N LEU A 133 9.71 -9.69 -2.45
CA LEU A 133 9.38 -10.17 -1.11
C LEU A 133 10.10 -11.47 -0.76
N ALA A 134 10.15 -12.43 -1.69
CA ALA A 134 10.86 -13.69 -1.49
C ALA A 134 12.35 -13.47 -1.22
N LYS A 135 12.99 -12.50 -1.92
CA LYS A 135 14.37 -12.10 -1.67
C LYS A 135 14.51 -11.39 -0.32
N SER A 136 13.64 -10.43 -0.01
CA SER A 136 13.70 -9.61 1.21
C SER A 136 13.54 -10.43 2.49
N MET A 137 12.63 -11.39 2.50
CA MET A 137 12.36 -12.26 3.66
C MET A 137 13.55 -13.16 4.04
N SER A 138 14.48 -13.41 3.11
CA SER A 138 15.69 -14.19 3.39
C SER A 138 16.80 -13.38 4.08
N ARG A 139 16.67 -12.05 4.14
CA ARG A 139 17.75 -11.13 4.54
C ARG A 139 17.43 -10.25 5.76
N ARG A 140 16.16 -9.89 6.02
CA ARG A 140 15.81 -8.92 7.09
C ARG A 140 14.61 -9.29 7.97
N SER A 141 14.49 -8.57 9.09
CA SER A 141 13.43 -8.73 10.09
C SER A 141 12.04 -8.33 9.54
N ALA A 142 11.05 -9.09 10.00
CA ALA A 142 9.66 -9.10 9.58
C ALA A 142 8.97 -7.74 9.42
N GLY A 143 9.30 -6.72 10.22
CA GLY A 143 8.47 -5.51 10.33
C GLY A 143 8.28 -4.72 9.04
N TYR A 144 9.37 -4.47 8.30
CA TYR A 144 9.43 -3.55 7.15
C TYR A 144 8.59 -4.03 5.95
N ILE A 145 8.35 -5.32 5.86
CA ILE A 145 7.75 -5.95 4.67
C ILE A 145 6.29 -6.33 4.91
N PHE A 146 5.71 -5.94 6.05
CA PHE A 146 4.33 -6.27 6.38
C PHE A 146 3.33 -5.67 5.38
N TRP A 147 3.43 -4.37 5.13
CA TRP A 147 2.50 -3.70 4.23
C TRP A 147 2.65 -4.19 2.78
N PRO A 148 3.88 -4.30 2.22
CA PRO A 148 4.07 -4.97 0.93
C PRO A 148 3.50 -6.40 0.87
N LEU A 149 3.63 -7.20 1.94
CA LEU A 149 3.05 -8.54 2.02
C LEU A 149 1.51 -8.51 1.98
N LEU A 150 0.89 -7.54 2.67
CA LEU A 150 -0.55 -7.32 2.61
C LEU A 150 -1.00 -6.98 1.18
N ILE A 151 -0.29 -6.08 0.50
CA ILE A 151 -0.58 -5.71 -0.89
C ILE A 151 -0.50 -6.92 -1.83
N LEU A 152 0.53 -7.76 -1.69
CA LEU A 152 0.64 -9.02 -2.42
C LEU A 152 -0.56 -9.94 -2.14
N GLY A 153 -1.01 -10.00 -0.88
CA GLY A 153 -2.17 -10.78 -0.49
C GLY A 153 -3.46 -10.36 -1.22
N VAL A 154 -3.67 -9.06 -1.42
CA VAL A 154 -4.83 -8.56 -2.18
C VAL A 154 -4.74 -8.97 -3.65
N GLN A 155 -3.55 -8.93 -4.24
CA GLN A 155 -3.32 -9.37 -5.62
C GLN A 155 -3.52 -10.87 -5.84
N ALA A 156 -3.29 -11.68 -4.81
CA ALA A 156 -3.41 -13.13 -4.91
C ALA A 156 -4.87 -13.64 -5.07
N ILE A 157 -5.86 -12.75 -5.25
CA ILE A 157 -7.26 -13.12 -5.46
C ILE A 157 -7.46 -13.95 -6.74
N ASP A 158 -6.74 -13.67 -7.82
CA ASP A 158 -6.95 -14.31 -9.13
C ASP A 158 -6.26 -15.70 -9.28
N GLY A 159 -5.91 -16.35 -8.17
CA GLY A 159 -5.70 -17.81 -8.16
C GLY A 159 -4.25 -18.30 -8.12
N ASP A 160 -3.27 -17.45 -7.83
CA ASP A 160 -1.92 -17.94 -7.54
C ASP A 160 -1.86 -18.57 -6.14
N ASN A 161 -2.09 -19.89 -6.08
CA ASN A 161 -2.00 -20.69 -4.85
C ASN A 161 -0.62 -20.56 -4.18
N ALA A 162 0.45 -20.33 -4.94
CA ALA A 162 1.78 -20.13 -4.37
C ALA A 162 1.88 -18.78 -3.65
N MET A 163 1.38 -17.69 -4.25
CA MET A 163 1.33 -16.38 -3.58
C MET A 163 0.45 -16.42 -2.32
N ARG A 164 -0.73 -17.05 -2.37
CA ARG A 164 -1.60 -17.21 -1.18
C ARG A 164 -0.90 -17.99 -0.08
N HIS A 165 -0.25 -19.10 -0.42
CA HIS A 165 0.53 -19.89 0.55
C HIS A 165 1.69 -19.08 1.14
N PHE A 166 2.42 -18.36 0.29
CA PHE A 166 3.53 -17.50 0.70
C PHE A 166 3.07 -16.43 1.70
N VAL A 167 1.97 -15.73 1.41
CA VAL A 167 1.42 -14.70 2.30
C VAL A 167 0.98 -15.29 3.64
N ARG A 168 0.27 -16.43 3.64
CA ARG A 168 -0.14 -17.12 4.88
C ARG A 168 1.05 -17.48 5.77
N LYS A 169 2.07 -18.09 5.17
CA LYS A 169 3.27 -18.55 5.87
C LYS A 169 4.00 -17.38 6.52
N HIS A 170 4.26 -16.33 5.74
CA HIS A 170 5.02 -15.19 6.23
C HIS A 170 4.22 -14.34 7.22
N ALA A 171 2.92 -14.14 7.02
CA ALA A 171 2.10 -13.41 7.99
C ALA A 171 2.10 -14.07 9.38
N ALA A 172 1.99 -15.41 9.44
CA ALA A 172 2.08 -16.15 10.70
C ALA A 172 3.47 -16.04 11.33
N SER A 173 4.53 -16.22 10.55
CA SER A 173 5.91 -16.08 11.02
C SER A 173 6.19 -14.67 11.53
N MET A 174 5.73 -13.65 10.82
CA MET A 174 5.92 -12.25 11.19
C MET A 174 5.26 -11.93 12.53
N SER A 175 4.02 -12.37 12.74
CA SER A 175 3.33 -12.17 14.03
C SER A 175 4.08 -12.80 15.19
N ALA A 176 4.61 -14.02 15.00
CA ALA A 176 5.44 -14.69 16.01
C ALA A 176 6.75 -13.91 16.28
N CYS A 177 7.40 -13.40 15.24
CA CYS A 177 8.66 -12.67 15.36
C CYS A 177 8.50 -11.26 15.96
N THR A 178 7.43 -10.54 15.61
CA THR A 178 7.21 -9.16 16.08
C THR A 178 6.43 -9.09 17.39
N GLY A 179 5.84 -10.20 17.84
CA GLY A 179 4.98 -10.24 19.01
C GLY A 179 3.69 -9.42 18.83
N THR A 180 3.30 -9.09 17.60
CA THR A 180 2.10 -8.29 17.30
C THR A 180 1.04 -9.13 16.59
N TYR A 181 -0.23 -8.89 16.90
CA TYR A 181 -1.36 -9.60 16.28
C TYR A 181 -1.66 -9.11 14.85
N SER A 182 -1.17 -7.93 14.47
CA SER A 182 -1.46 -7.27 13.19
C SER A 182 -1.28 -8.17 11.95
N PRO A 183 -0.19 -8.96 11.81
CA PRO A 183 -0.03 -9.84 10.67
C PRO A 183 -1.03 -11.01 10.62
N LEU A 184 -1.42 -11.56 11.78
CA LEU A 184 -2.44 -12.60 11.84
C LEU A 184 -3.82 -12.07 11.47
N ALA A 185 -4.19 -10.89 11.97
CA ALA A 185 -5.44 -10.25 11.61
C ALA A 185 -5.53 -9.97 10.10
N ALA A 186 -4.44 -9.50 9.48
CA ALA A 186 -4.34 -9.33 8.03
C ALA A 186 -4.54 -10.66 7.28
N LYS A 187 -3.89 -11.73 7.74
CA LYS A 187 -4.05 -13.06 7.16
C LYS A 187 -5.51 -13.51 7.17
N GLU A 188 -6.23 -13.35 8.28
CA GLU A 188 -7.64 -13.76 8.37
C GLU A 188 -8.54 -12.99 7.41
N VAL A 189 -8.30 -11.69 7.23
CA VAL A 189 -9.03 -10.85 6.27
C VAL A 189 -8.78 -11.32 4.84
N LEU A 190 -7.51 -11.57 4.50
CA LEU A 190 -7.14 -12.07 3.19
C LEU A 190 -7.72 -13.46 2.91
N GLU A 191 -7.74 -14.36 3.88
CA GLU A 191 -8.33 -15.70 3.71
C GLU A 191 -9.84 -15.65 3.46
N LYS A 192 -10.56 -14.77 4.17
CA LYS A 192 -11.98 -14.51 3.91
C LYS A 192 -12.19 -13.91 2.53
N TYR A 193 -11.34 -12.96 2.13
CA TYR A 193 -11.41 -12.35 0.80
C TYR A 193 -11.14 -13.37 -0.32
N TRP A 194 -10.12 -14.22 -0.18
CA TRP A 194 -9.80 -15.27 -1.16
C TRP A 194 -10.88 -16.35 -1.28
N ALA A 195 -11.64 -16.59 -0.21
CA ALA A 195 -12.79 -17.48 -0.20
C ALA A 195 -14.05 -16.80 -0.77
N SER A 196 -14.07 -15.47 -0.85
CA SER A 196 -15.17 -14.72 -1.45
C SER A 196 -15.06 -14.77 -2.98
N SER A 197 -16.20 -14.81 -3.67
CA SER A 197 -16.25 -14.66 -5.13
C SER A 197 -16.15 -13.18 -5.57
N LYS A 198 -15.68 -12.30 -4.68
CA LYS A 198 -15.56 -10.86 -4.92
C LYS A 198 -14.15 -10.54 -5.39
N ALA A 199 -14.02 -9.46 -6.16
CA ALA A 199 -12.74 -9.00 -6.69
C ALA A 199 -12.60 -7.49 -6.51
N GLY A 200 -11.36 -7.02 -6.48
CA GLY A 200 -11.02 -5.60 -6.35
C GLY A 200 -10.65 -5.19 -4.93
N TRP A 201 -9.92 -4.07 -4.85
CA TRP A 201 -9.35 -3.56 -3.60
C TRP A 201 -10.39 -3.38 -2.50
N ASP A 202 -11.52 -2.76 -2.82
CA ASP A 202 -12.52 -2.44 -1.81
C ASP A 202 -13.18 -3.70 -1.24
N SER A 203 -13.38 -4.76 -2.03
CA SER A 203 -13.94 -6.02 -1.54
C SER A 203 -13.07 -6.75 -0.51
N CYS A 204 -11.76 -6.49 -0.49
CA CYS A 204 -10.87 -7.08 0.52
C CYS A 204 -11.07 -6.48 1.92
N PHE A 205 -11.45 -5.20 2.01
CA PHE A 205 -11.44 -4.44 3.26
C PHE A 205 -12.84 -4.09 3.77
N GLU A 206 -13.83 -4.97 3.64
CA GLU A 206 -15.25 -4.68 3.93
C GLU A 206 -15.53 -4.11 5.34
N THR A 207 -14.74 -4.50 6.33
CA THR A 207 -14.80 -3.99 7.70
C THR A 207 -13.59 -3.11 8.03
N PRO A 208 -13.73 -2.04 8.83
CA PRO A 208 -12.58 -1.25 9.30
C PRO A 208 -11.53 -2.13 9.98
N GLN A 209 -10.27 -2.03 9.57
CA GLN A 209 -9.18 -2.88 10.08
C GLN A 209 -8.15 -2.09 10.88
N MET A 210 -8.07 -2.34 12.20
CA MET A 210 -7.13 -1.67 13.11
C MET A 210 -5.64 -1.99 12.83
N PHE A 211 -5.32 -3.11 12.19
CA PHE A 211 -3.93 -3.47 11.88
C PHE A 211 -3.35 -2.70 10.69
N THR A 212 -4.17 -1.91 9.99
CA THR A 212 -3.75 -1.07 8.86
C THR A 212 -3.19 0.29 9.30
N THR A 213 -3.17 0.58 10.61
CA THR A 213 -2.97 1.95 11.14
C THR A 213 -1.57 2.51 10.92
N VAL A 214 -0.54 1.69 10.64
CA VAL A 214 0.83 2.22 10.40
C VAL A 214 1.00 2.75 8.97
N LEU A 215 0.15 2.34 7.99
CA LEU A 215 0.20 2.82 6.59
C LEU A 215 -1.19 3.11 5.96
N THR A 216 -2.23 3.23 6.80
CA THR A 216 -3.64 3.56 6.54
C THR A 216 -4.37 2.82 5.40
N VAL A 217 -5.40 2.04 5.75
CA VAL A 217 -6.54 1.82 4.84
C VAL A 217 -7.73 2.56 5.42
N ASN A 218 -7.88 3.84 5.06
CA ASN A 218 -9.04 4.61 5.45
C ASN A 218 -10.26 4.10 4.64
N ARG A 219 -11.24 3.53 5.35
CA ARG A 219 -12.62 3.52 4.88
C ARG A 219 -13.33 4.69 5.54
N GLY A 220 -13.70 5.67 4.73
CA GLY A 220 -14.69 6.66 5.14
C GLY A 220 -16.00 5.95 5.45
N GLN A 221 -16.24 5.70 6.74
CA GLN A 221 -17.52 5.84 7.42
C GLN A 221 -17.32 5.54 8.92
N LEU A 222 -17.15 6.61 9.71
CA LEU A 222 -17.57 6.56 11.11
C LEU A 222 -19.09 6.83 11.14
N PRO A 223 -19.90 5.95 11.73
CA PRO A 223 -21.33 6.19 11.89
C PRO A 223 -21.58 7.49 12.65
N ARG A 224 -22.50 8.32 12.12
CA ARG A 224 -23.14 9.38 12.89
C ARG A 224 -23.76 8.74 14.14
N ARG A 225 -23.28 9.11 15.34
CA ARG A 225 -24.13 9.01 16.53
C ARG A 225 -25.33 9.92 16.28
N LYS A 226 -26.48 9.32 15.98
CA LYS A 226 -27.77 9.99 16.13
C LYS A 226 -28.13 9.92 17.61
N SER A 227 -28.41 11.11 18.16
CA SER A 227 -29.00 11.44 19.48
C SER A 227 -28.47 10.66 20.67
#